data_AF-A0AAW5A5H1-F1
#
_entry.id   AF-A0AAW5A5H1-F1
#
_cell.length_a   1.000
_cell.length_b   1.000
_cell.length_c   1.000
_cell.angle_alpha   90.00
_cell.angle_beta   90.00
_cell.angle_gamma   90.00
#
_symmetry.space_group_name_H-M   'P 1'
#
loop_
_entity.id
_entity.type
_entity.pdbx_description
1 polymer ?
#
loop_
_entity_poly.entity_id
_entity_poly.type
_entity_poly.pdbx_seq_one_letter_code
_entity_poly.pdbx_strand_id
1 'polypeptide(L)' 'MLDSREQDKFVIRLPDGLRPQIAATARNNQRSMNGEIVIRLQRSLTQDHLRDEQEKIISVLLKQIEDLEAREVTPCSY' A
#
# COMPACT_ATOMS: atom_id res chain seq x y z
N MET A 1 27.96 4.90 8.75
CA MET A 1 27.42 3.64 8.20
C MET A 1 26.69 2.98 9.35
N LEU A 2 25.35 2.87 9.32
CA LEU A 2 24.67 2.07 10.34
C LEU A 2 25.07 0.62 10.11
N ASP A 3 25.73 0.03 11.09
CA ASP A 3 26.11 -1.37 11.08
C ASP A 3 24.84 -2.23 11.01
N SER A 4 24.88 -3.38 10.32
CA SER A 4 23.75 -4.34 10.36
C SER A 4 23.43 -4.84 11.77
N ARG A 5 24.28 -4.53 12.76
CA ARG A 5 24.10 -4.77 14.19
C ARG A 5 23.12 -3.81 14.86
N GLU A 6 22.85 -2.65 14.27
CA GLU A 6 21.88 -1.66 14.77
C GLU A 6 20.47 -1.88 14.21
N GLN A 7 20.28 -2.88 13.33
CA GLN A 7 18.98 -3.21 12.77
C GLN A 7 18.21 -4.15 13.71
N ASP A 8 16.96 -3.78 14.01
CA ASP A 8 16.04 -4.62 14.76
C ASP A 8 15.87 -5.98 14.06
N LYS A 9 16.12 -7.07 14.81
CA LYS A 9 16.03 -8.43 14.29
C LYS A 9 14.69 -9.05 14.68
N PHE A 10 13.85 -9.33 13.70
CA PHE A 10 12.58 -10.02 13.88
C PHE A 10 12.65 -11.46 13.35
N VAL A 11 12.24 -12.44 14.15
CA VAL A 11 12.21 -13.86 13.75
C VAL A 11 10.80 -14.24 13.33
N ILE A 12 10.60 -14.49 12.04
CA ILE A 12 9.30 -14.86 11.46
C ILE A 12 9.18 -16.38 11.37
N ARG A 13 8.07 -16.94 11.85
CA ARG A 13 7.68 -18.34 11.57
C ARG A 13 6.86 -18.37 10.30
N LEU A 14 7.36 -19.07 9.29
CA LEU A 14 6.69 -19.23 8.01
C LEU A 14 5.94 -20.57 7.98
N PRO A 15 4.70 -20.61 7.48
CA PRO A 15 3.99 -21.86 7.22
C PRO A 15 4.70 -22.66 6.13
N ASP A 16 4.38 -23.96 6.07
CA ASP A 16 4.95 -24.87 5.09
C ASP A 16 4.71 -24.39 3.65
N GLY A 17 5.74 -24.54 2.81
CA GLY A 17 5.70 -24.10 1.41
C GLY A 17 5.93 -22.61 1.17
N LEU A 18 5.79 -21.73 2.17
CA LEU A 18 5.99 -20.29 1.95
C LEU A 18 7.47 -19.91 1.82
N ARG A 19 8.34 -20.50 2.65
CA ARG A 19 9.79 -20.28 2.59
C ARG A 19 10.40 -20.57 1.20
N PRO A 20 10.15 -21.72 0.55
CA PRO A 20 10.69 -21.98 -0.78
C PRO A 20 10.12 -21.02 -1.85
N GLN A 21 8.87 -20.58 -1.73
CA GLN A 21 8.28 -19.58 -2.65
C GLN A 21 9.01 -18.23 -2.56
N ILE A 22 9.25 -17.73 -1.34
CA ILE A 22 10.00 -16.48 -1.14
C ILE A 22 11.44 -16.65 -1.64
N ALA A 23 12.07 -17.80 -1.39
CA ALA A 23 13.42 -18.09 -1.87
C ALA A 23 13.52 -18.04 -3.41
N ALA A 24 12.56 -18.63 -4.12
CA ALA A 24 12.50 -18.61 -5.58
C ALA A 24 12.31 -17.18 -6.11
N THR A 25 11.39 -16.42 -5.51
CA THR A 25 11.13 -15.02 -5.88
C THR A 25 12.36 -14.14 -5.66
N ALA A 26 13.03 -14.30 -4.51
CA ALA A 26 14.23 -13.55 -4.19
C ALA A 26 15.37 -13.84 -5.19
N ARG A 27 15.56 -15.11 -5.58
CA ARG A 27 16.53 -15.48 -6.63
C ARG A 27 16.21 -14.84 -7.97
N ASN A 28 14.94 -14.90 -8.39
CA ASN A 28 14.49 -14.30 -9.65
C ASN A 28 14.74 -12.78 -9.66
N ASN A 29 14.56 -12.14 -8.51
CA ASN A 29 14.78 -10.70 -8.33
C ASN A 29 16.23 -10.33 -7.99
N GLN A 30 17.17 -11.31 -8.00
CA GLN A 30 18.59 -11.12 -7.68
C GLN A 30 18.82 -10.48 -6.29
N ARG A 31 18.04 -10.90 -5.30
CA ARG A 31 18.06 -10.38 -3.93
C ARG A 31 18.20 -11.51 -2.90
N SER A 32 18.64 -11.14 -1.70
CA SER A 32 18.54 -12.04 -0.55
C SER A 32 17.07 -12.23 -0.16
N MET A 33 16.77 -13.33 0.53
CA MET A 33 15.43 -13.59 1.05
C MET A 33 14.96 -12.46 1.97
N ASN A 34 15.85 -11.94 2.82
CA ASN A 34 15.55 -10.79 3.68
C ASN A 34 15.22 -9.54 2.86
N GLY A 35 16.02 -9.24 1.84
CA GLY A 35 15.78 -8.08 0.97
C GLY A 35 14.44 -8.17 0.22
N GLU A 36 14.05 -9.36 -0.24
CA GLU A 36 12.74 -9.56 -0.86
C GLU A 36 11.59 -9.36 0.15
N ILE A 37 11.72 -9.90 1.37
CA ILE A 37 10.72 -9.71 2.43
C ILE A 37 10.55 -8.22 2.75
N VAL A 38 11.65 -7.49 2.95
CA VAL A 38 11.62 -6.04 3.24
C VAL A 38 10.93 -5.27 2.12
N ILE A 39 11.27 -5.54 0.85
CA ILE A 39 10.65 -4.85 -0.29
C ILE A 39 9.15 -5.15 -0.38
N ARG A 40 8.74 -6.41 -0.13
CA ARG A 40 7.32 -6.78 -0.13
C ARG A 40 6.55 -6.05 0.96
N LEU A 41 7.11 -5.97 2.17
CA LEU A 41 6.52 -5.22 3.28
C LEU A 41 6.41 -3.73 2.95
N GLN A 42 7.49 -3.11 2.44
CA GLN A 42 7.47 -1.69 2.09
C GLN A 42 6.43 -1.39 1.00
N ARG A 43 6.34 -2.25 -0.03
CA ARG A 43 5.32 -2.13 -1.07
C ARG A 43 3.91 -2.24 -0.50
N SER A 44 3.65 -3.21 0.36
CA SER A 44 2.33 -3.37 1.00
C SER A 44 1.94 -2.11 1.78
N LEU A 45 2.84 -1.60 2.62
CA LEU A 45 2.57 -0.40 3.42
C LEU A 45 2.33 0.85 2.55
N THR A 46 3.11 1.01 1.47
CA THR A 46 2.88 2.11 0.52
C THR A 46 1.54 1.95 -0.21
N GLN A 47 1.18 0.73 -0.61
CA GLN A 47 -0.10 0.47 -1.27
C GLN A 47 -1.29 0.73 -0.35
N ASP A 48 -1.20 0.34 0.92
CA ASP A 48 -2.23 0.61 1.92
C ASP A 48 -2.41 2.11 2.12
N HIS A 49 -1.31 2.86 2.26
CA HIS A 49 -1.37 4.33 2.38
C HIS A 49 -1.99 5.00 1.15
N LEU A 50 -1.57 4.60 -0.05
CA LEU A 50 -2.12 5.14 -1.30
C LEU A 50 -3.61 4.84 -1.42
N ARG A 51 -4.05 3.66 -0.98
CA ARG A 51 -5.46 3.28 -0.99
C ARG A 51 -6.27 4.16 -0.03
N ASP A 52 -5.77 4.40 1.18
CA ASP A 52 -6.43 5.29 2.15
C ASP A 52 -6.56 6.73 1.63
N GLU A 53 -5.52 7.23 0.96
CA GLU A 53 -5.56 8.55 0.31
C GLU A 53 -6.56 8.59 -0.84
N GLN A 54 -6.59 7.55 -1.67
CA GLN A 54 -7.57 7.42 -2.76
C GLN A 54 -8.99 7.42 -2.22
N GLU A 55 -9.28 6.67 -1.15
CA GLU A 55 -10.61 6.64 -0.53
C GLU A 55 -11.03 8.02 -0.01
N LYS A 56 -10.11 8.78 0.61
CA LYS A 56 -10.37 10.17 1.02
C LYS A 56 -10.69 11.06 -0.18
N ILE A 57 -9.88 11.01 -1.23
CA ILE A 57 -10.10 11.83 -2.44
C ILE A 57 -11.46 11.50 -3.06
N ILE A 58 -11.79 10.21 -3.20
CA ILE A 58 -13.08 9.76 -3.74
C ILE A 58 -14.23 10.32 -2.89
N SER A 59 -14.14 10.25 -1.56
CA SER A 59 -15.20 10.78 -0.68
C SER A 59 -15.40 12.29 -0.84
N VAL A 60 -14.32 13.06 -1.01
CA VAL A 60 -14.38 14.51 -1.22
C VAL A 60 -15.00 14.83 -2.58
N LEU A 61 -14.57 14.13 -3.63
CA LEU A 61 -15.11 14.34 -4.98
C LEU A 61 -16.61 14.03 -5.04
N LEU A 62 -17.05 12.93 -4.41
CA LEU A 62 -18.47 12.59 -4.35
C LEU A 62 -19.29 13.69 -3.66
N LYS A 63 -18.79 14.23 -2.55
CA LYS A 63 -19.45 15.35 -1.86
C LYS A 63 -19.52 16.61 -2.73
N GLN A 64 -18.45 16.92 -3.45
CA GLN A 64 -18.43 18.07 -4.36
C GLN A 64 -19.42 17.92 -5.51
N ILE A 65 -19.56 16.71 -6.06
CA ILE A 65 -20.56 16.41 -7.08
C ILE A 65 -21.97 16.64 -6.52
N GLU A 66 -22.28 16.12 -5.34
CA GLU A 66 -23.57 16.33 -4.68
C GLU A 66 -23.86 17.83 -4.45
N ASP A 67 -22.87 18.58 -3.95
CA ASP A 67 -23.00 20.02 -3.72
C ASP A 67 -23.23 20.82 -5.02
N LEU A 68 -22.67 20.38 -6.15
CA LEU A 68 -22.85 21.00 -7.46
C LEU A 68 -24.20 20.65 -8.08
N GLU A 69 -24.60 19.39 -8.02
CA GLU A 69 -25.92 18.94 -8.47
C GLU A 69 -27.04 19.68 -7.71
N ALA A 70 -26.88 19.89 -6.40
CA ALA A 70 -27.84 20.64 -5.60
C ALA A 70 -27.97 22.13 -6.03
N ARG A 71 -26.93 22.72 -6.63
CA ARG A 71 -26.94 24.11 -7.12
C ARG A 71 -27.57 24.24 -8.49
N GLU A 72 -27.35 23.27 -9.38
CA GLU A 72 -27.91 23.25 -10.74
C GLU A 72 -29.44 23.03 -10.77
N VAL A 73 -30.02 22.45 -9.71
CA VAL A 73 -31.48 22.22 -9.61
C VAL A 73 -32.27 23.45 -9.14
N THR A 74 -31.65 24.62 -8.97
CA THR A 74 -32.42 25.86 -8.76
C THR A 74 -33.09 26.25 -10.09
N PRO A 75 -34.42 26.06 -10.26
CA PRO A 75 -35.05 26.37 -11.53
C PRO A 75 -35.03 27.89 -11.66
N CYS A 76 -34.45 28.38 -12.75
CA CYS A 76 -34.64 29.76 -13.19
C CYS A 76 -36.16 30.03 -13.18
N SER A 77 -36.62 30.86 -12.24
CA SER A 77 -38.01 31.32 -12.19
C SER A 77 -38.26 32.16 -13.43
N TYR A 78 -39.18 31.72 -14.29
CA TYR A 78 -39.76 32.52 -15.37
C TYR A 78 -40.96 33.31 -14.84
#